data_AF-A0A7C7N0F6-F1
#
_entry.id   AF-A0A7C7N0F6-F1
#
_cell.length_a   1.000
_cell.length_b   1.000
_cell.length_c   1.000
_cell.angle_alpha   90.00
_cell.angle_beta   90.00
_cell.angle_gamma   90.00
#
_symmetry.space_group_name_H-M   'P 1'
#
loop_
_entity.id
_entity.type
_entity.pdbx_description
1 polymer ?
#
loop_
_entity_poly.entity_id
_entity_poly.type
_entity_poly.pdbx_seq_one_letter_code
_entity_poly.pdbx_strand_id
1 'polypeptide(L)'
;MKIIKLSIFFLFAVSLNGQSLAYRFRVPVYLTPSITLGYDSNFLRLSEIDKVDASSKPSMLGDSKTFDSQVIRPELKFQYSPVFSTKHKTNLIIN
;
A
#
# COMPACT_ATOMS: atom_id res chain seq x y z
N MET A 1 44.68 5.93 -25.30
CA MET A 1 44.59 4.59 -24.66
C MET A 1 43.68 4.51 -23.42
N LYS A 2 43.66 5.49 -22.51
CA LYS A 2 42.83 5.42 -21.28
C LYS A 2 41.32 5.34 -21.55
N ILE A 3 40.80 6.13 -22.50
CA ILE A 3 39.37 6.16 -22.86
C ILE A 3 38.91 4.84 -23.50
N ILE A 4 39.75 4.22 -24.34
CA ILE A 4 39.46 2.92 -24.97
C ILE A 4 39.37 1.82 -23.89
N LYS A 5 40.30 1.81 -22.92
CA LYS A 5 40.25 0.87 -21.80
C LYS A 5 39.01 1.07 -20.91
N LEU A 6 38.61 2.32 -20.68
CA LEU A 6 37.39 2.64 -19.92
C LEU A 6 36.12 2.19 -20.68
N SER A 7 36.09 2.39 -21.99
CA SER A 7 34.97 1.96 -22.83
C SER A 7 34.83 0.44 -22.88
N ILE A 8 35.95 -0.29 -22.92
CA ILE A 8 35.97 -1.76 -22.86
C ILE A 8 35.48 -2.23 -21.49
N PHE A 9 35.94 -1.62 -20.39
CA PHE A 9 35.47 -1.94 -19.04
C PHE A 9 33.95 -1.73 -18.89
N PHE A 10 33.43 -0.63 -19.45
CA PHE A 10 31.99 -0.34 -19.44
C PHE A 10 31.18 -1.38 -20.23
N LEU A 11 31.67 -1.80 -21.40
CA LEU A 11 31.03 -2.85 -22.21
C LEU A 11 30.97 -4.20 -21.48
N PHE A 12 32.03 -4.58 -20.75
CA PHE A 12 32.04 -5.79 -19.92
C PHE A 12 31.10 -5.69 -18.71
N ALA A 13 31.02 -4.53 -18.05
CA ALA A 13 30.11 -4.34 -16.92
C ALA A 13 28.63 -4.44 -17.32
N VAL A 14 28.28 -4.00 -18.53
CA VAL A 14 26.92 -4.11 -19.07
C VAL A 14 26.60 -5.55 -19.51
N SER A 15 27.56 -6.29 -20.07
CA SER A 15 27.37 -7.67 -20.56
C SER A 15 27.38 -8.75 -19.48
N LEU A 16 28.03 -8.52 -18.33
CA LEU A 16 28.03 -9.45 -17.18
C LEU A 16 26.65 -9.61 -16.52
N ASN A 17 25.71 -8.71 -16.82
CA ASN A 17 24.34 -8.81 -16.35
C ASN A 17 23.49 -9.45 -17.45
N GLY A 18 23.24 -10.77 -17.35
CA GLY A 18 22.43 -11.54 -18.32
C GLY A 18 20.98 -11.04 -18.51
N GLN A 19 20.56 -10.04 -17.72
CA GLN A 19 19.34 -9.27 -17.96
C GLN A 19 19.67 -7.77 -17.91
N SER A 20 19.23 -7.02 -18.93
CA SER A 20 19.27 -5.56 -18.91
C SER A 20 18.55 -5.03 -17.67
N LEU A 21 19.08 -3.95 -17.07
CA LEU A 21 18.49 -3.27 -15.92
C LEU A 21 17.00 -3.01 -16.13
N ALA A 22 16.58 -2.66 -17.35
CA ALA A 22 15.17 -2.40 -17.68
C ALA A 22 14.26 -3.63 -17.49
N TYR A 23 14.73 -4.85 -17.77
CA TYR A 23 13.93 -6.06 -17.59
C TYR A 23 13.69 -6.39 -16.11
N ARG A 24 14.57 -5.95 -15.21
CA ARG A 24 14.42 -6.16 -13.77
C ARG A 24 13.29 -5.38 -13.13
N PHE A 25 12.88 -4.28 -13.76
CA PHE A 25 11.71 -3.48 -13.38
C PHE A 25 10.44 -3.94 -14.13
N ARG A 26 10.58 -4.76 -15.17
CA ARG A 26 9.44 -5.32 -15.91
C ARG A 26 8.89 -6.55 -15.19
N VAL A 27 8.27 -6.32 -14.05
CA VAL A 27 7.58 -7.33 -13.25
C VAL A 27 6.08 -7.02 -13.20
N PRO A 28 5.20 -8.02 -13.02
CA PRO A 28 3.77 -7.78 -12.91
C PRO A 28 3.45 -6.90 -11.70
N VAL A 29 2.42 -6.09 -11.87
CA VAL A 29 1.80 -5.29 -10.80
C VAL A 29 0.54 -6.04 -10.36
N TYR A 30 0.44 -6.34 -9.07
CA TYR A 30 -0.72 -7.00 -8.48
C TYR A 30 -1.61 -5.98 -7.79
N LEU A 31 -2.90 -6.05 -8.10
CA LEU A 31 -3.94 -5.28 -7.46
C LEU A 31 -4.91 -6.27 -6.81
N THR A 32 -5.01 -6.23 -5.48
CA THR A 32 -5.89 -7.11 -4.71
C THR A 32 -6.94 -6.25 -4.02
N PRO A 33 -8.16 -6.14 -4.59
CA PRO A 33 -9.29 -5.55 -3.88
C PRO A 33 -9.78 -6.52 -2.81
N SER A 34 -10.11 -6.01 -1.63
CA SER A 34 -10.78 -6.74 -0.56
C SER A 34 -11.93 -5.91 -0.01
N ILE A 35 -12.98 -6.61 0.44
CA ILE A 35 -14.10 -5.98 1.13
C ILE A 35 -14.28 -6.73 2.43
N THR A 36 -14.18 -6.01 3.54
CA THR A 36 -14.35 -6.56 4.88
C THR A 36 -15.61 -5.97 5.50
N LEU A 37 -16.47 -6.85 6.04
CA LEU A 37 -17.58 -6.43 6.89
C LEU A 37 -17.05 -6.31 8.32
N GLY A 38 -17.20 -5.13 8.92
CA GLY A 38 -16.71 -4.84 10.25
C GLY A 38 -17.69 -4.03 11.08
N TYR A 39 -17.25 -3.66 12.27
CA TYR A 39 -17.98 -2.80 13.18
C TYR A 39 -17.10 -1.59 13.53
N ASP A 40 -17.65 -0.38 13.43
CA ASP A 40 -17.02 0.82 13.97
C ASP A 40 -17.81 1.26 15.20
N SER A 41 -17.17 1.16 16.37
CA SER A 41 -17.76 1.58 17.65
C SER A 41 -17.90 3.09 17.78
N ASN A 42 -17.35 3.87 16.84
CA ASN A 42 -17.48 5.31 16.78
C ASN A 42 -17.51 5.80 15.32
N PHE A 43 -18.54 5.36 14.60
CA PHE A 43 -18.76 5.71 13.21
C PHE A 43 -18.95 7.22 13.02
N LEU A 44 -19.66 7.87 13.95
CA LEU A 44 -19.91 9.32 13.93
C LEU A 44 -18.71 10.16 14.41
N ARG A 45 -17.60 9.52 14.81
CA ARG A 45 -16.37 10.18 15.27
C ARG A 45 -16.60 11.17 16.43
N LEU A 46 -17.49 10.81 17.34
CA LEU A 46 -17.77 11.59 18.56
C LEU A 46 -16.58 11.57 19.52
N SER A 47 -16.38 12.67 20.25
CA SER A 47 -15.43 12.70 21.36
C SER A 47 -15.94 11.84 22.53
N GLU A 48 -15.07 11.51 23.49
CA GLU A 48 -15.49 10.72 24.65
C GLU A 48 -16.56 11.43 25.49
N ILE A 49 -16.51 12.76 25.56
CA ILE A 49 -17.52 13.58 26.26
C ILE A 49 -18.85 13.50 25.51
N ASP A 50 -18.81 13.64 24.18
CA ASP A 50 -20.02 13.58 23.34
C ASP A 50 -20.67 12.19 23.34
N LYS A 51 -19.89 11.11 23.49
CA LYS A 51 -20.44 9.75 23.62
C LYS A 51 -21.27 9.57 24.88
N VAL A 52 -20.84 10.17 26.00
CA VAL A 52 -21.60 10.15 27.26
C VAL A 52 -22.91 10.93 27.08
N ASP A 53 -22.82 12.11 26.47
CA ASP A 53 -23.96 12.98 26.22
C ASP A 53 -24.96 12.39 25.21
N ALA A 54 -24.49 11.63 24.21
CA ALA A 54 -25.31 11.03 23.16
C ALA A 54 -26.41 10.10 23.67
N SER A 55 -26.21 9.46 24.83
CA SER A 55 -27.25 8.66 25.50
C SER A 55 -28.44 9.51 25.98
N SER A 56 -28.15 10.75 26.40
CA SER A 56 -29.14 11.67 26.96
C SER A 56 -29.71 12.66 25.94
N LYS A 57 -29.03 12.87 24.81
CA LYS A 57 -29.39 13.83 23.76
C LYS A 57 -29.46 13.15 22.39
N PRO A 58 -30.56 12.43 22.07
CA PRO A 58 -30.72 11.73 20.79
C PRO A 58 -30.59 12.64 19.58
N SER A 59 -30.91 13.93 19.72
CA SER A 59 -30.75 14.93 18.65
C SER A 59 -29.32 15.08 18.14
N MET A 60 -28.31 14.70 18.92
CA MET A 60 -26.90 14.72 18.50
C MET A 60 -26.55 13.61 17.50
N LEU A 61 -27.39 12.57 17.41
CA LEU A 61 -27.18 11.41 16.52
C LEU A 61 -27.85 11.58 15.15
N GLY A 62 -28.59 12.68 14.94
CA GLY A 62 -29.38 12.91 13.73
C GLY A 62 -30.42 11.81 13.53
N ASP A 63 -30.42 11.19 12.34
CA ASP A 63 -31.30 10.06 12.04
C ASP A 63 -30.77 8.72 12.55
N SER A 64 -29.55 8.68 13.11
CA SER A 64 -28.96 7.45 13.62
C SER A 64 -29.51 7.10 15.00
N LYS A 65 -29.71 5.81 15.25
CA LYS A 65 -30.15 5.31 16.57
C LYS A 65 -29.00 5.21 17.57
N THR A 66 -27.78 4.98 17.08
CA THR A 66 -26.57 4.81 17.88
C THR A 66 -25.38 5.48 17.17
N PHE A 67 -24.28 5.72 17.89
CA PHE A 67 -23.06 6.29 17.31
C PHE A 67 -22.10 5.24 16.73
N ASP A 68 -22.42 3.97 16.95
CA ASP A 68 -21.74 2.82 16.38
C ASP A 68 -22.51 2.24 15.19
N SER A 69 -21.82 1.52 14.32
CA SER A 69 -22.45 0.93 13.14
C SER A 69 -21.66 -0.23 12.56
N GLN A 70 -22.37 -1.11 11.86
CA GLN A 70 -21.74 -2.05 10.93
C GLN A 70 -21.24 -1.26 9.72
N VAL A 71 -19.98 -1.46 9.38
CA VAL A 71 -19.30 -0.74 8.30
C VAL A 71 -18.75 -1.71 7.27
N ILE A 72 -18.88 -1.33 6.01
CA ILE A 72 -18.20 -2.01 4.90
C ILE A 72 -16.86 -1.28 4.71
N ARG A 73 -15.76 -2.02 4.82
CA ARG A 73 -14.40 -1.50 4.64
C ARG A 73 -13.82 -2.04 3.33
N PRO A 74 -13.90 -1.27 2.24
CA PRO A 74 -13.17 -1.59 1.03
C PRO A 74 -11.68 -1.29 1.25
N GLU A 75 -10.82 -2.23 0.88
CA GLU A 75 -9.37 -2.13 0.96
C GLU A 75 -8.79 -2.48 -0.42
N LEU A 76 -7.68 -1.82 -0.79
CA LEU A 76 -7.05 -2.01 -2.09
C LEU A 76 -5.55 -2.17 -1.91
N LYS A 77 -5.09 -3.41 -1.97
CA LYS A 77 -3.67 -3.71 -1.86
C LYS A 77 -2.98 -3.65 -3.21
N PHE A 78 -1.95 -2.82 -3.30
CA PHE A 78 -1.05 -2.74 -4.43
C PHE A 78 0.27 -3.44 -4.10
N GLN A 79 0.72 -4.34 -4.96
CA GLN A 79 2.00 -5.03 -4.81
C GLN A 79 2.82 -4.99 -6.10
N TYR A 80 4.07 -4.58 -5.96
CA TYR A 80 5.06 -4.51 -7.03
C TYR A 80 6.42 -5.00 -6.52
N SER A 81 7.03 -5.97 -7.19
CA SER A 81 8.21 -6.69 -6.68
C SER A 81 9.38 -6.68 -7.67
N PRO A 82 10.05 -5.52 -7.89
CA PRO A 82 11.15 -5.41 -8.84
C PRO A 82 12.41 -6.13 -8.34
N VAL A 83 13.34 -6.43 -9.25
CA VAL A 83 14.59 -7.13 -8.89
C VAL A 83 15.76 -6.14 -8.80
N PHE A 84 16.03 -5.59 -7.62
CA PHE A 84 17.18 -4.69 -7.41
C PHE A 84 18.50 -5.45 -7.21
N SER A 85 18.44 -6.60 -6.53
CA SER A 85 19.59 -7.46 -6.26
C SER A 85 19.21 -8.93 -6.41
N THR A 86 20.12 -9.76 -6.90
CA THR A 86 19.91 -11.22 -6.94
C THR A 86 20.04 -11.87 -5.56
N LYS A 87 20.61 -11.15 -4.57
CA LYS A 87 20.82 -11.65 -3.21
C LYS A 87 19.61 -11.43 -2.30
N HIS A 88 18.79 -10.43 -2.58
CA HIS A 88 17.69 -10.01 -1.72
C HIS A 88 16.42 -9.78 -2.53
N LYS A 89 15.29 -10.26 -2.02
CA LYS A 89 13.98 -10.03 -2.62
C LYS A 89 13.49 -8.64 -2.24
N THR A 90 13.03 -7.86 -3.23
CA THR A 90 12.37 -6.57 -2.99
C THR A 90 10.87 -6.72 -3.22
N ASN A 91 10.06 -6.24 -2.27
CA ASN A 91 8.60 -6.15 -2.42
C ASN A 91 8.16 -4.77 -1.94
N LEU A 92 7.44 -4.06 -2.80
CA LEU A 92 6.77 -2.80 -2.50
C LEU A 92 5.29 -3.11 -2.34
N ILE A 93 4.76 -2.86 -1.15
CA ILE A 93 3.37 -3.16 -0.78
C ILE A 93 2.75 -1.89 -0.23
N ILE A 94 1.61 -1.49 -0.78
CA ILE A 94 0.79 -0.35 -0.35
C ILE A 94 -0.62 -0.89 -0.07
N ASN A 95 -1.19 -0.54 1.08
CA ASN A 95 -2.53 -0.95 1.52
C ASN A 95 -3.49 0.23 1.52
#